data_AF-A0A5N5T1S1-F1
#
_entry.id   AF-A0A5N5T1S1-F1
#
_cell.length_a   1.000
_cell.length_b   1.000
_cell.length_c   1.000
_cell.angle_alpha   90.00
_cell.angle_beta   90.00
_cell.angle_gamma   90.00
#
_symmetry.space_group_name_H-M   'P 1'
#
loop_
_entity.id
_entity.type
_entity.pdbx_description
1 polymer ?
#
loop_
_entity_poly.entity_id
_entity_poly.type
_entity_poly.pdbx_seq_one_letter_code
_entity_poly.pdbx_strand_id
1 'polypeptide(L)'
;MERENLVKTDDMCRLQLVLYREKVVLRITDLVEAIKSFEEETVRDVSSICRTMCLAQLQNSMPGPKVWRGIGRIPHEPQDYVYEYIGTVLEPVLDAVTRLGVQLQKRAGSTILKVVCYSWLEHVKAQKIKFSLWGAQQLLKGLLRNFHALAEWLRNYPGLDPEARTQILAVDVLRECEGVARLLMRQPPLVVGYTSQNQVAPLGPISAGRKHDKEVRLSSEDDDIPAEMYVPNQQLWLNLRARSSTALCVKFASCCSWPY
;
A
#
# COMPACT_ATOMS: atom_id res chain seq x y z
N MET A 1 -45.18 26.58 58.18
CA MET A 1 -45.71 27.33 57.02
C MET A 1 -44.62 28.10 56.25
N GLU A 2 -44.04 29.21 56.72
CA GLU A 2 -43.03 29.96 55.95
C GLU A 2 -41.74 29.18 55.67
N ARG A 3 -41.17 28.49 56.67
CA ARG A 3 -39.98 27.63 56.48
C ARG A 3 -40.23 26.48 55.50
N GLU A 4 -41.40 25.85 55.54
CA GLU A 4 -41.75 24.75 54.63
C GLU A 4 -41.92 25.25 53.19
N ASN A 5 -42.46 26.46 53.01
CA ASN A 5 -42.57 27.07 51.68
C ASN A 5 -41.18 27.43 51.14
N LEU A 6 -40.28 27.98 51.96
CA LEU A 6 -38.89 28.25 51.58
C LEU A 6 -38.13 26.98 51.15
N VAL A 7 -38.26 25.88 51.91
CA VAL A 7 -37.63 24.59 51.58
C VAL A 7 -38.17 24.04 50.25
N LYS A 8 -39.49 24.05 50.04
CA LYS A 8 -40.10 23.61 48.76
C LYS A 8 -39.64 24.45 47.57
N THR A 9 -39.41 25.75 47.78
CA THR A 9 -38.94 26.65 46.71
C THR A 9 -37.47 26.38 46.38
N ASP A 10 -36.63 26.13 47.39
CA ASP A 10 -35.22 25.72 47.20
C ASP A 10 -35.12 24.37 46.47
N ASP A 11 -35.92 23.38 46.87
CA ASP A 11 -35.96 22.06 46.22
C ASP A 11 -36.39 22.16 44.74
N MET A 12 -37.39 23.00 44.44
CA MET A 12 -37.83 23.25 43.07
C MET A 12 -36.75 23.92 42.22
N CYS A 13 -36.05 24.92 42.77
CA CYS A 13 -34.92 25.58 42.10
C CYS A 13 -33.77 24.59 41.83
N ARG A 14 -33.48 23.70 42.78
CA ARG A 14 -32.47 22.64 42.60
C ARG A 14 -32.86 21.66 41.50
N LEU A 15 -34.11 21.22 41.46
CA LEU A 15 -34.61 20.34 40.39
C LEU A 15 -34.53 21.00 39.01
N GLN A 16 -34.92 22.28 38.90
CA GLN A 16 -34.80 23.03 37.64
C GLN A 16 -33.34 23.15 37.18
N LEU A 17 -32.40 23.38 38.10
CA LEU A 17 -30.98 23.45 37.79
C LEU A 17 -30.43 22.11 37.28
N VAL A 18 -30.83 21.00 37.90
CA VAL A 18 -30.44 19.65 37.46
C VAL A 18 -30.96 19.36 36.05
N LEU A 19 -32.25 19.60 35.80
CA LEU A 19 -32.86 19.40 34.48
C LEU A 19 -32.21 20.28 33.40
N TYR A 20 -31.88 21.53 33.73
CA TYR A 20 -31.19 22.42 32.79
C TYR A 20 -29.78 21.92 32.47
N ARG A 21 -29.03 21.45 33.48
CA ARG A 21 -27.71 20.85 33.28
C ARG A 21 -27.77 19.61 32.40
N GLU A 22 -28.71 18.70 32.65
CA GLU A 22 -28.91 17.50 31.83
C GLU A 22 -29.22 17.88 30.38
N LYS A 23 -30.09 18.87 30.15
CA LYS A 23 -30.41 19.35 28.80
C LYS A 23 -29.20 19.95 28.09
N VAL A 24 -28.36 20.71 28.79
CA VAL A 24 -27.11 21.26 28.25
C VAL A 24 -26.14 20.14 27.89
N VAL A 25 -25.95 19.16 28.79
CA VAL A 25 -25.06 18.02 28.55
C VAL A 25 -25.52 17.19 27.35
N LEU A 26 -26.82 16.92 27.23
CA LEU A 26 -27.37 16.24 26.06
C LEU A 26 -27.06 17.02 24.78
N ARG A 27 -27.32 18.34 24.77
CA ARG A 27 -27.09 19.15 23.58
C ARG A 27 -25.60 19.23 23.19
N ILE A 28 -24.71 19.29 24.16
CA ILE A 28 -23.26 19.26 23.91
C ILE A 28 -22.85 17.89 23.36
N THR A 29 -23.39 16.81 23.91
CA THR A 29 -23.13 15.44 23.42
C THR A 29 -23.59 15.28 21.96
N ASP A 30 -24.79 15.74 21.62
CA ASP A 30 -25.31 15.73 20.24
C ASP A 30 -24.38 16.48 19.27
N LEU A 31 -23.86 17.65 19.68
CA LEU A 31 -22.94 18.44 18.85
C LEU A 31 -21.59 17.74 18.67
N VAL A 32 -21.08 17.09 19.71
CA VAL A 32 -19.83 16.31 19.65
C VAL A 32 -19.99 15.11 18.72
N GLU A 33 -21.12 14.41 18.77
CA GLU A 33 -21.43 13.30 17.85
C GLU A 33 -21.56 13.79 16.41
N ALA A 34 -22.22 14.91 16.18
CA ALA A 34 -22.34 15.51 14.85
C ALA A 34 -20.96 15.87 14.26
N ILE A 35 -20.07 16.45 15.06
CA ILE A 35 -18.69 16.77 14.62
C ILE A 35 -17.93 15.50 14.26
N LYS A 36 -17.98 14.47 15.11
CA LYS A 36 -17.31 13.18 14.84
C LYS A 36 -17.82 12.55 13.56
N SER A 37 -19.14 12.51 13.36
CA SER A 37 -19.75 11.97 12.14
C SER A 37 -19.30 12.73 10.90
N PHE A 38 -19.23 14.07 10.98
CA PHE A 38 -18.79 14.92 9.88
C PHE A 38 -17.32 14.67 9.52
N GLU A 39 -16.44 14.51 10.51
CA GLU A 39 -15.03 14.16 10.27
C GLU A 39 -14.90 12.80 9.56
N GLU A 40 -15.68 11.80 9.96
CA GLU A 40 -15.67 10.47 9.35
C GLU A 40 -16.13 10.49 7.89
N GLU A 41 -17.22 11.19 7.63
CA GLU A 41 -17.73 11.40 6.27
C GLU A 41 -16.70 12.12 5.40
N THR A 42 -16.07 13.17 5.93
CA THR A 42 -15.03 13.92 5.22
C THR A 42 -13.85 13.01 4.83
N VAL A 43 -13.34 12.19 5.75
CA VAL A 43 -12.23 11.26 5.45
C VAL A 43 -12.65 10.24 4.39
N ARG A 44 -13.88 9.73 4.46
CA ARG A 44 -14.41 8.77 3.49
C ARG A 44 -14.50 9.40 2.09
N ASP A 45 -15.00 10.62 2.00
CA ASP A 45 -15.20 11.30 0.73
C ASP A 45 -13.87 11.68 0.08
N VAL A 46 -12.92 12.20 0.86
CA VAL A 46 -11.54 12.46 0.39
C VAL A 46 -10.89 11.17 -0.11
N SER A 47 -11.07 10.06 0.61
CA SER A 47 -10.53 8.76 0.22
C SER A 47 -11.13 8.24 -1.10
N SER A 48 -12.44 8.45 -1.30
CA SER A 48 -13.15 8.07 -2.52
C SER A 48 -12.66 8.87 -3.75
N ILE A 49 -12.51 10.18 -3.58
CA ILE A 49 -11.99 11.07 -4.62
C ILE A 49 -10.54 10.69 -4.95
N CYS A 50 -9.70 10.54 -3.92
CA CYS A 50 -8.30 10.13 -4.08
C CYS A 50 -8.18 8.81 -4.84
N ARG A 51 -9.01 7.81 -4.51
CA ARG A 51 -9.06 6.52 -5.21
C ARG A 51 -9.39 6.69 -6.70
N THR A 52 -10.37 7.52 -7.01
CA THR A 52 -10.78 7.80 -8.40
C THR A 52 -9.62 8.43 -9.18
N MET A 53 -8.94 9.42 -8.59
CA MET A 53 -7.74 10.04 -9.17
C MET A 53 -6.61 9.04 -9.35
N CYS A 54 -6.35 8.19 -8.34
CA CYS A 54 -5.32 7.15 -8.41
C CYS A 54 -5.55 6.24 -9.62
N LEU A 55 -6.76 5.69 -9.75
CA LEU A 55 -7.08 4.74 -10.81
C LEU A 55 -7.02 5.38 -12.20
N ALA A 56 -7.52 6.61 -12.34
CA ALA A 56 -7.44 7.37 -13.58
C ALA A 56 -5.98 7.65 -13.98
N GLN A 57 -5.15 8.10 -13.04
CA GLN A 57 -3.74 8.39 -13.30
C GLN A 57 -2.98 7.12 -13.70
N LEU A 58 -3.18 6.02 -12.97
CA LEU A 58 -2.56 4.73 -13.30
C LEU A 58 -2.98 4.23 -14.69
N GLN A 59 -4.25 4.41 -15.07
CA GLN A 59 -4.73 4.03 -16.39
C GLN A 59 -4.06 4.84 -17.51
N ASN A 60 -3.68 6.08 -17.26
CA ASN A 60 -3.08 6.97 -18.25
C ASN A 60 -1.56 6.85 -18.32
N SER A 61 -0.88 6.76 -17.18
CA SER A 61 0.59 6.86 -17.11
C SER A 61 1.30 5.53 -16.89
N MET A 62 0.62 4.50 -16.35
CA MET A 62 1.29 3.22 -16.08
C MET A 62 1.70 2.52 -17.39
N PRO A 63 2.95 2.05 -17.49
CA PRO A 63 3.42 1.34 -18.67
C PRO A 63 2.56 0.11 -18.99
N GLY A 64 2.33 -0.12 -20.27
CA GLY A 64 1.53 -1.26 -20.72
C GLY A 64 2.14 -2.63 -20.38
N PRO A 65 1.35 -3.71 -20.39
CA PRO A 65 1.77 -5.06 -19.97
C PRO A 65 3.00 -5.64 -20.67
N LYS A 66 3.35 -5.14 -21.87
CA LYS A 66 4.53 -5.59 -22.63
C LYS A 66 5.84 -5.16 -21.96
N VAL A 67 5.88 -3.96 -21.39
CA VAL A 67 7.07 -3.42 -20.69
C VAL A 67 7.40 -4.32 -19.49
N TRP A 68 6.38 -4.72 -18.72
CA TRP A 68 6.53 -5.60 -17.55
C TRP A 68 6.97 -7.04 -17.88
N ARG A 69 6.92 -7.45 -19.16
CA ARG A 69 7.43 -8.75 -19.62
C ARG A 69 8.82 -8.67 -20.25
N GLY A 70 9.43 -7.48 -20.31
CA GLY A 70 10.72 -7.27 -20.94
C GLY A 70 11.86 -8.06 -20.28
N ILE A 71 12.99 -8.07 -20.96
CA ILE A 71 14.27 -8.66 -20.51
C ILE A 71 15.31 -7.56 -20.70
N GLY A 72 16.09 -7.24 -19.66
CA GLY A 72 17.08 -6.17 -19.75
C GLY A 72 17.88 -5.97 -18.47
N ARG A 73 18.70 -4.91 -18.44
CA ARG A 73 19.31 -4.40 -17.20
C ARG A 73 18.27 -3.61 -16.43
N ILE A 74 18.24 -3.77 -15.10
CA ILE A 74 17.30 -3.04 -14.25
C ILE A 74 17.76 -1.57 -14.21
N PRO A 75 16.91 -0.60 -14.57
CA PRO A 75 17.26 0.82 -14.44
C PRO A 75 17.58 1.18 -12.99
N HIS A 76 18.46 2.16 -12.80
CA HIS A 76 18.80 2.67 -11.47
C HIS A 76 17.68 3.57 -10.91
N GLU A 77 16.90 4.21 -11.80
CA GLU A 77 15.86 5.20 -11.46
C GLU A 77 14.43 4.66 -11.58
N PRO A 78 13.48 5.16 -10.76
CA PRO A 78 12.07 4.92 -10.96
C PRO A 78 11.68 5.38 -12.36
N GLN A 79 10.65 4.78 -12.90
CA GLN A 79 10.09 5.25 -14.16
C GLN A 79 9.31 6.55 -13.92
N ASP A 80 9.35 7.47 -14.89
CA ASP A 80 8.81 8.83 -14.79
C ASP A 80 7.34 8.90 -14.32
N TYR A 81 6.53 7.90 -14.72
CA TYR A 81 5.11 7.83 -14.35
C TYR A 81 4.86 7.83 -12.83
N VAL A 82 5.86 7.42 -12.03
CA VAL A 82 5.78 7.38 -10.57
C VAL A 82 5.83 8.79 -10.00
N TYR A 83 6.80 9.59 -10.44
CA TYR A 83 6.91 10.98 -10.02
C TYR A 83 5.67 11.76 -10.44
N GLU A 84 5.17 11.49 -11.64
CA GLU A 84 3.92 12.05 -12.13
C GLU A 84 2.73 11.62 -11.26
N TYR A 85 2.67 10.34 -10.84
CA TYR A 85 1.63 9.85 -9.94
C TYR A 85 1.68 10.52 -8.56
N ILE A 86 2.88 10.70 -7.99
CA ILE A 86 3.06 11.41 -6.71
C ILE A 86 2.60 12.86 -6.83
N GLY A 87 3.12 13.60 -7.82
CA GLY A 87 2.81 15.02 -8.00
C GLY A 87 1.36 15.29 -8.42
N THR A 88 0.74 14.38 -9.18
CA THR A 88 -0.64 14.58 -9.68
C THR A 88 -1.69 14.09 -8.69
N VAL A 89 -1.37 13.10 -7.86
CA VAL A 89 -2.35 12.47 -6.96
C VAL A 89 -2.04 12.71 -5.50
N LEU A 90 -0.84 12.32 -5.03
CA LEU A 90 -0.55 12.33 -3.60
C LEU A 90 -0.34 13.77 -3.08
N GLU A 91 0.46 14.57 -3.78
CA GLU A 91 0.78 15.94 -3.40
C GLU A 91 -0.46 16.83 -3.21
N PRO A 92 -1.37 16.98 -4.19
CA PRO A 92 -2.54 17.84 -4.03
C PRO A 92 -3.51 17.34 -2.94
N VAL A 93 -3.62 16.03 -2.77
CA VAL A 93 -4.50 15.44 -1.75
C VAL A 93 -3.92 15.67 -0.36
N LEU A 94 -2.61 15.55 -0.17
CA LEU A 94 -1.97 15.85 1.11
C LEU A 94 -1.95 17.35 1.40
N ASP A 95 -1.70 18.20 0.39
CA ASP A 95 -1.83 19.66 0.49
C ASP A 95 -3.20 20.07 1.05
N ALA A 96 -4.28 19.43 0.59
CA ALA A 96 -5.61 19.67 1.14
C ALA A 96 -5.73 19.23 2.60
N VAL A 97 -5.12 18.09 2.96
CA VAL A 97 -5.13 17.55 4.33
C VAL A 97 -4.32 18.40 5.31
N THR A 98 -3.25 19.07 4.87
CA THR A 98 -2.45 19.96 5.75
C THR A 98 -3.26 21.07 6.42
N ARG A 99 -4.39 21.46 5.82
CA ARG A 99 -5.29 22.50 6.32
C ARG A 99 -6.15 22.03 7.50
N LEU A 100 -6.14 20.73 7.78
CA LEU A 100 -6.91 20.10 8.85
C LEU A 100 -6.11 20.07 10.16
N GLY A 101 -6.79 19.87 11.28
CA GLY A 101 -6.14 19.66 12.57
C GLY A 101 -5.31 18.37 12.60
N VAL A 102 -4.27 18.32 13.45
CA VAL A 102 -3.27 17.23 13.51
C VAL A 102 -3.91 15.83 13.59
N GLN A 103 -4.98 15.65 14.37
CA GLN A 103 -5.65 14.35 14.49
C GLN A 103 -6.33 13.91 13.20
N LEU A 104 -6.93 14.85 12.47
CA LEU A 104 -7.53 14.57 11.19
C LEU A 104 -6.47 14.39 10.10
N GLN A 105 -5.32 15.09 10.18
CA GLN A 105 -4.16 14.83 9.32
C GLN A 105 -3.66 13.38 9.46
N LYS A 106 -3.51 12.90 10.70
CA LYS A 106 -3.13 11.50 11.00
C LYS A 106 -4.10 10.52 10.35
N ARG A 107 -5.40 10.68 10.60
CA ARG A 107 -6.44 9.76 10.14
C ARG A 107 -6.60 9.80 8.61
N ALA A 108 -6.75 11.00 8.04
CA ALA A 108 -6.92 11.20 6.61
C ALA A 108 -5.66 10.77 5.85
N GLY A 109 -4.48 11.24 6.26
CA GLY A 109 -3.21 10.92 5.62
C GLY A 109 -2.90 9.43 5.62
N SER A 110 -3.16 8.72 6.72
CA SER A 110 -2.98 7.26 6.79
C SER A 110 -3.93 6.54 5.84
N THR A 111 -5.16 7.02 5.73
CA THR A 111 -6.18 6.46 4.83
C THR A 111 -5.81 6.73 3.37
N ILE A 112 -5.36 7.94 3.05
CA ILE A 112 -4.89 8.35 1.71
C ILE A 112 -3.71 7.49 1.29
N LEU A 113 -2.71 7.31 2.16
CA LEU A 113 -1.56 6.46 1.84
C LEU A 113 -2.01 5.02 1.52
N LYS A 114 -2.93 4.45 2.32
CA LYS A 114 -3.53 3.13 2.01
C LYS A 114 -4.21 3.12 0.65
N VAL A 115 -5.05 4.12 0.36
CA VAL A 115 -5.77 4.23 -0.91
C VAL A 115 -4.82 4.32 -2.10
N VAL A 116 -3.77 5.13 -2.00
CA VAL A 116 -2.75 5.32 -3.04
C VAL A 116 -2.03 4.01 -3.32
N CYS A 117 -1.57 3.31 -2.28
CA CYS A 117 -0.90 2.02 -2.40
C CYS A 117 -1.83 0.92 -2.94
N TYR A 118 -3.04 0.80 -2.39
CA TYR A 118 -3.98 -0.25 -2.77
C TYR A 118 -4.55 -0.04 -4.17
N SER A 119 -4.76 1.21 -4.61
CA SER A 119 -5.22 1.50 -5.97
C SER A 119 -4.17 1.09 -7.01
N TRP A 120 -2.88 1.26 -6.69
CA TRP A 120 -1.78 0.74 -7.50
C TRP A 120 -1.81 -0.78 -7.63
N LEU A 121 -1.88 -1.47 -6.48
CA LEU A 121 -1.97 -2.93 -6.43
C LEU A 121 -3.21 -3.44 -7.15
N GLU A 122 -4.34 -2.76 -7.00
CA GLU A 122 -5.59 -3.08 -7.67
C GLU A 122 -5.50 -2.92 -9.18
N HIS A 123 -4.91 -1.84 -9.66
CA HIS A 123 -4.70 -1.63 -11.08
C HIS A 123 -3.88 -2.78 -11.71
N VAL A 124 -2.80 -3.19 -11.04
CA VAL A 124 -1.98 -4.34 -11.46
C VAL A 124 -2.81 -5.63 -11.55
N LYS A 125 -3.68 -5.88 -10.56
CA LYS A 125 -4.59 -7.04 -10.54
C LYS A 125 -5.63 -6.96 -11.66
N ALA A 126 -6.27 -5.81 -11.82
CA ALA A 126 -7.33 -5.57 -12.81
C ALA A 126 -6.81 -5.76 -14.23
N GLN A 127 -5.63 -5.22 -14.53
CA GLN A 127 -4.96 -5.37 -15.83
C GLN A 127 -4.28 -6.73 -16.02
N LYS A 128 -4.33 -7.62 -15.01
CA LYS A 128 -3.71 -8.95 -14.99
C LYS A 128 -2.26 -8.92 -15.49
N ILE A 129 -1.52 -7.89 -15.10
CA ILE A 129 -0.17 -7.63 -15.62
C ILE A 129 0.71 -8.82 -15.25
N LYS A 130 1.39 -9.39 -16.26
CA LYS A 130 2.34 -10.47 -16.07
C LYS A 130 3.75 -9.92 -15.97
N PHE A 131 4.47 -10.30 -14.92
CA PHE A 131 5.83 -9.79 -14.65
C PHE A 131 6.88 -10.85 -14.98
N SER A 132 7.83 -10.53 -15.87
CA SER A 132 9.08 -11.31 -15.97
C SER A 132 9.89 -11.12 -14.67
N LEU A 133 10.97 -11.87 -14.44
CA LEU A 133 11.85 -11.56 -13.30
C LEU A 133 12.37 -10.12 -13.39
N TRP A 134 12.74 -9.68 -14.60
CA TRP A 134 13.16 -8.31 -14.82
C TRP A 134 12.04 -7.30 -14.58
N GLY A 135 10.82 -7.57 -15.06
CA GLY A 135 9.67 -6.71 -14.81
C GLY A 135 9.24 -6.71 -13.35
N ALA A 136 9.39 -7.83 -12.64
CA ALA A 136 9.15 -7.95 -11.21
C ALA A 136 10.26 -7.27 -10.41
N GLN A 137 11.50 -7.23 -10.90
CA GLN A 137 12.61 -6.50 -10.30
C GLN A 137 12.55 -5.00 -10.61
N GLN A 138 12.07 -4.60 -11.77
CA GLN A 138 11.74 -3.21 -12.07
C GLN A 138 10.51 -2.76 -11.30
N LEU A 139 9.53 -3.63 -11.14
CA LEU A 139 8.45 -3.37 -10.22
C LEU A 139 8.95 -3.48 -8.79
N LEU A 140 9.95 -4.28 -8.39
CA LEU A 140 10.40 -4.31 -6.99
C LEU A 140 11.32 -3.13 -6.67
N LYS A 141 12.33 -2.83 -7.50
CA LYS A 141 13.11 -1.60 -7.39
C LYS A 141 12.26 -0.37 -7.63
N GLY A 142 11.31 -0.42 -8.56
CA GLY A 142 10.27 0.58 -8.78
C GLY A 142 9.40 0.67 -7.55
N LEU A 143 8.48 -0.24 -7.28
CA LEU A 143 7.57 -0.29 -6.12
C LEU A 143 8.27 -0.06 -4.76
N LEU A 144 9.47 -0.60 -4.49
CA LEU A 144 10.22 -0.25 -3.28
C LEU A 144 10.87 1.13 -3.36
N ARG A 145 11.42 1.59 -4.50
CA ARG A 145 11.89 2.99 -4.63
C ARG A 145 10.74 3.97 -4.81
N ASN A 146 9.54 3.53 -5.18
CA ASN A 146 8.35 4.32 -5.40
C ASN A 146 7.68 4.50 -4.06
N PHE A 147 7.56 3.44 -3.25
CA PHE A 147 7.10 3.53 -1.87
C PHE A 147 8.18 4.05 -0.92
N HIS A 148 9.47 3.82 -1.20
CA HIS A 148 10.57 4.53 -0.52
C HIS A 148 10.61 5.98 -0.94
N ALA A 149 10.49 6.32 -2.23
CA ALA A 149 10.38 7.72 -2.67
C ALA A 149 9.08 8.33 -2.18
N LEU A 150 7.98 7.58 -2.09
CA LEU A 150 6.72 8.03 -1.47
C LEU A 150 6.97 8.32 0.01
N ALA A 151 7.63 7.39 0.71
CA ALA A 151 7.93 7.51 2.13
C ALA A 151 8.98 8.60 2.39
N GLU A 152 9.99 8.77 1.54
CA GLU A 152 11.05 9.77 1.62
C GLU A 152 10.51 11.15 1.25
N TRP A 153 9.75 11.24 0.16
CA TRP A 153 8.99 12.43 -0.19
C TRP A 153 8.06 12.82 0.95
N LEU A 154 7.33 11.86 1.54
CA LEU A 154 6.44 12.11 2.68
C LEU A 154 7.21 12.48 3.94
N ARG A 155 8.39 11.88 4.21
CA ARG A 155 9.30 12.25 5.31
C ARG A 155 9.77 13.70 5.17
N ASN A 156 10.04 14.14 3.96
CA ASN A 156 10.53 15.47 3.63
C ASN A 156 9.41 16.47 3.35
N TYR A 157 8.15 16.03 3.32
CA TYR A 157 7.02 16.88 3.00
C TYR A 157 6.78 17.89 4.15
N PRO A 158 6.93 19.21 3.89
CA PRO A 158 6.94 20.22 4.94
C PRO A 158 5.54 20.58 5.44
N GLY A 159 4.48 20.23 4.68
CA GLY A 159 3.12 20.64 4.99
C GLY A 159 2.44 19.81 6.10
N LEU A 160 2.97 18.64 6.45
CA LEU A 160 2.40 17.78 7.49
C LEU A 160 3.05 18.03 8.85
N ASP A 161 2.23 17.95 9.90
CA ASP A 161 2.73 17.91 11.26
C ASP A 161 3.69 16.71 11.47
N PRO A 162 4.80 16.85 12.21
CA PRO A 162 5.77 15.77 12.42
C PRO A 162 5.16 14.50 13.04
N GLU A 163 4.19 14.66 13.94
CA GLU A 163 3.50 13.53 14.57
C GLU A 163 2.57 12.84 13.57
N ALA A 164 1.85 13.63 12.76
CA ALA A 164 1.03 13.11 11.68
C ALA A 164 1.86 12.33 10.67
N ARG A 165 2.97 12.89 10.21
CA ARG A 165 3.89 12.28 9.27
C ARG A 165 4.42 10.93 9.75
N THR A 166 4.81 10.86 11.03
CA THR A 166 5.31 9.61 11.64
C THR A 166 4.24 8.53 11.64
N GLN A 167 3.00 8.88 12.03
CA GLN A 167 1.90 7.94 12.06
C GLN A 167 1.47 7.47 10.67
N ILE A 168 1.47 8.36 9.67
CA ILE A 168 1.13 8.00 8.28
C ILE A 168 2.15 7.00 7.73
N LEU A 169 3.44 7.18 8.03
CA LEU A 169 4.51 6.28 7.59
C LEU A 169 4.52 4.93 8.32
N ALA A 170 3.92 4.85 9.51
CA ALA A 170 3.86 3.61 10.31
C ALA A 170 2.80 2.62 9.80
N VAL A 171 2.08 2.94 8.73
CA VAL A 171 1.03 2.07 8.20
C VAL A 171 1.61 0.85 7.48
N ASP A 172 1.10 -0.34 7.81
CA ASP A 172 1.57 -1.64 7.27
C ASP A 172 1.47 -1.77 5.75
N VAL A 173 0.68 -0.92 5.09
CA VAL A 173 0.48 -0.98 3.64
C VAL A 173 1.78 -0.90 2.84
N LEU A 174 2.80 -0.18 3.34
CA LEU A 174 4.11 -0.12 2.71
C LEU A 174 4.83 -1.48 2.80
N ARG A 175 4.68 -2.19 3.93
CA ARG A 175 5.20 -3.56 4.14
C ARG A 175 4.43 -4.58 3.29
N GLU A 176 3.11 -4.44 3.18
CA GLU A 176 2.28 -5.28 2.29
C GLU A 176 2.73 -5.13 0.83
N CYS A 177 2.96 -3.89 0.40
CA CYS A 177 3.46 -3.58 -0.93
C CYS A 177 4.84 -4.20 -1.18
N GLU A 178 5.76 -4.09 -0.21
CA GLU A 178 7.05 -4.79 -0.25
C GLU A 178 6.88 -6.31 -0.41
N GLY A 179 6.02 -6.91 0.40
CA GLY A 179 5.74 -8.34 0.33
C GLY A 179 5.19 -8.77 -1.04
N VAL A 180 4.29 -7.98 -1.64
CA VAL A 180 3.76 -8.26 -2.98
C VAL A 180 4.88 -8.27 -4.01
N ALA A 181 5.78 -7.29 -3.97
CA ALA A 181 6.91 -7.25 -4.87
C ALA A 181 7.82 -8.48 -4.70
N ARG A 182 8.12 -8.86 -3.45
CA ARG A 182 8.92 -10.07 -3.17
C ARG A 182 8.24 -11.33 -3.74
N LEU A 183 6.92 -11.48 -3.58
CA LEU A 183 6.16 -12.61 -4.15
C LEU A 183 6.24 -12.66 -5.68
N LEU A 184 6.15 -11.52 -6.36
CA LEU A 184 6.26 -11.43 -7.82
C LEU A 184 7.66 -11.82 -8.33
N MET A 185 8.69 -11.59 -7.52
CA MET A 185 10.07 -11.96 -7.85
C MET A 185 10.40 -13.43 -7.67
N ARG A 186 9.69 -14.16 -6.79
CA ARG A 186 9.95 -15.58 -6.58
C ARG A 186 9.74 -16.30 -7.91
N GLN A 187 10.80 -16.79 -8.55
CA GLN A 187 10.62 -17.60 -9.76
C GLN A 187 10.00 -18.95 -9.36
N PRO A 188 9.10 -19.51 -10.19
CA PRO A 188 8.74 -20.92 -10.02
C PRO A 188 10.02 -21.77 -10.12
N PRO A 189 10.19 -22.81 -9.30
CA PRO A 189 11.33 -23.70 -9.44
C PRO A 189 11.40 -24.18 -10.88
N LEU A 190 12.60 -24.16 -11.48
CA LEU A 190 12.85 -24.80 -12.75
C LEU A 190 12.41 -26.25 -12.61
N VAL A 191 11.26 -26.61 -13.18
CA VAL A 191 10.90 -28.01 -13.38
C VAL A 191 11.81 -28.48 -14.51
N VAL A 192 13.02 -28.90 -14.14
CA VAL A 192 13.85 -29.71 -15.02
C VAL A 192 13.04 -30.99 -15.25
N GLY A 193 12.50 -31.14 -16.45
CA GLY A 193 11.84 -32.38 -16.83
C GLY A 193 12.89 -33.49 -16.80
N TYR A 194 12.86 -34.32 -15.76
CA TYR A 194 13.64 -35.54 -15.73
C TYR A 194 13.02 -36.51 -16.74
N THR A 195 13.63 -36.63 -17.92
CA THR A 195 13.57 -37.91 -18.64
C THR A 195 14.21 -38.98 -17.77
N SER A 196 13.63 -40.17 -17.82
CA SER A 196 13.74 -41.27 -16.89
C SER A 196 15.14 -41.71 -16.46
N GLN A 197 15.13 -42.37 -15.29
CA GLN A 197 16.08 -43.33 -14.73
C GLN A 197 17.18 -42.83 -13.79
N ASN A 198 16.88 -43.06 -12.51
CA ASN A 198 17.79 -43.40 -11.41
C ASN A 198 19.01 -42.50 -11.22
N GLN A 199 18.85 -41.48 -10.37
CA GLN A 199 19.76 -41.18 -9.27
C GLN A 199 19.13 -40.12 -8.35
N VAL A 200 19.08 -40.42 -7.06
CA VAL A 200 18.60 -39.50 -6.03
C VAL A 200 19.79 -38.64 -5.60
N ALA A 201 19.81 -37.37 -6.02
CA ALA A 201 20.72 -36.38 -5.44
C ALA A 201 19.95 -35.55 -4.39
N PRO A 202 20.55 -35.19 -3.23
CA PRO A 202 19.89 -34.35 -2.25
C PRO A 202 19.65 -32.97 -2.86
N LEU A 203 18.40 -32.52 -2.85
CA LEU A 203 18.01 -31.14 -3.18
C LEU A 203 18.60 -30.18 -2.13
N GLY A 204 19.82 -29.70 -2.38
CA GLY A 204 20.31 -28.50 -1.73
C GLY A 204 19.46 -27.29 -2.17
N PRO A 205 19.06 -26.38 -1.28
CA PRO A 205 18.32 -25.19 -1.68
C PRO A 205 19.19 -24.33 -2.59
N ILE A 206 18.77 -24.14 -3.84
CA ILE A 206 19.41 -23.23 -4.78
C ILE A 206 19.34 -21.81 -4.19
N SER A 207 20.49 -21.29 -3.77
CA SER A 207 20.67 -20.05 -3.00
C SER A 207 20.64 -18.76 -3.85
N ALA A 208 20.04 -18.81 -5.05
CA ALA A 208 20.04 -17.71 -6.01
C ALA A 208 19.24 -16.46 -5.57
N GLY A 209 18.46 -16.53 -4.48
CA GLY A 209 17.66 -15.40 -3.97
C GLY A 209 18.34 -14.50 -2.94
N ARG A 210 19.32 -15.00 -2.16
CA ARG A 210 19.73 -14.33 -0.90
C ARG A 210 20.56 -13.06 -1.07
N LYS A 211 21.24 -12.84 -2.21
CA LYS A 211 22.12 -11.67 -2.38
C LYS A 211 21.35 -10.38 -2.64
N HIS A 212 20.18 -10.44 -3.28
CA HIS A 212 19.40 -9.24 -3.60
C HIS A 212 18.44 -8.80 -2.49
N ASP A 213 18.17 -9.69 -1.51
CA ASP A 213 17.26 -9.43 -0.39
C ASP A 213 17.79 -8.43 0.65
N LYS A 214 19.11 -8.19 0.69
CA LYS A 214 19.76 -7.31 1.69
C LYS A 214 19.75 -5.83 1.31
N GLU A 215 19.70 -5.48 0.03
CA GLU A 215 19.81 -4.09 -0.43
C GLU A 215 18.51 -3.28 -0.32
N VAL A 216 17.36 -3.94 -0.12
CA VAL A 216 16.05 -3.28 -0.21
C VAL A 216 15.15 -3.72 0.95
N ARG A 217 15.46 -3.27 2.16
CA ARG A 217 14.58 -3.41 3.32
C ARG A 217 14.07 -2.02 3.69
N LEU A 218 12.75 -1.90 3.88
CA LEU A 218 12.14 -0.68 4.43
C LEU A 218 12.15 -0.68 5.97
N SER A 219 12.47 -1.82 6.61
CA SER A 219 12.46 -1.99 8.06
C SER A 219 13.84 -1.96 8.71
N SER A 220 13.87 -1.42 9.93
CA SER A 220 14.93 -1.60 10.93
C SER A 220 15.05 -3.07 11.34
N GLU A 221 16.21 -3.47 11.86
CA GLU A 221 16.66 -4.84 12.11
C GLU A 221 15.80 -5.68 13.10
N ASP A 222 14.68 -5.14 13.60
CA ASP A 222 13.84 -5.69 14.67
C ASP A 222 12.55 -6.40 14.19
N ASP A 223 12.36 -6.57 12.89
CA ASP A 223 11.18 -7.25 12.34
C ASP A 223 11.45 -8.75 12.09
N ASP A 224 11.03 -9.61 13.03
CA ASP A 224 11.09 -11.09 12.90
C ASP A 224 10.17 -11.66 11.81
N ILE A 225 9.19 -10.87 11.33
CA ILE A 225 8.16 -11.33 10.38
C ILE A 225 8.51 -10.86 8.96
N PRO A 226 8.72 -11.80 8.00
CA PRO A 226 8.97 -11.47 6.60
C PRO A 226 7.83 -10.65 5.97
N ALA A 227 8.15 -9.66 5.13
CA ALA A 227 7.17 -8.78 4.49
C ALA A 227 6.10 -9.52 3.69
N GLU A 228 6.42 -10.70 3.13
CA GLU A 228 5.45 -11.54 2.42
C GLU A 228 4.30 -12.03 3.30
N MET A 229 4.52 -12.16 4.61
CA MET A 229 3.49 -12.59 5.56
C MET A 229 2.40 -11.53 5.79
N TYR A 230 2.66 -10.27 5.43
CA TYR A 230 1.67 -9.20 5.48
C TYR A 230 0.73 -9.22 4.26
N VAL A 231 1.06 -9.98 3.21
CA VAL A 231 0.31 -9.96 1.95
C VAL A 231 -0.89 -10.90 1.98
N PRO A 232 -2.13 -10.39 1.88
CA PRO A 232 -3.29 -11.25 1.70
C PRO A 232 -3.31 -11.85 0.28
N ASN A 233 -3.92 -13.04 0.14
CA ASN A 233 -4.13 -13.70 -1.15
C ASN A 233 -2.85 -13.95 -1.96
N GLN A 234 -1.77 -14.41 -1.30
CA GLN A 234 -0.45 -14.62 -1.92
C GLN A 234 -0.48 -15.38 -3.26
N GLN A 235 -1.36 -16.39 -3.38
CA GLN A 235 -1.52 -17.18 -4.62
C GLN A 235 -1.91 -16.34 -5.83
N LEU A 236 -2.72 -15.30 -5.64
CA LEU A 236 -3.11 -14.39 -6.70
C LEU A 236 -1.88 -13.69 -7.29
N TRP A 237 -0.99 -13.20 -6.43
CA TRP A 237 0.25 -12.53 -6.83
C TRP A 237 1.21 -13.49 -7.52
N LEU A 238 1.35 -14.71 -6.99
CA LEU A 238 2.16 -15.76 -7.63
C LEU A 238 1.66 -16.12 -9.05
N ASN A 239 0.36 -15.98 -9.32
CA ASN A 239 -0.22 -16.20 -10.64
C ASN A 239 0.06 -15.06 -11.63
N LEU A 240 0.47 -13.88 -11.17
CA LEU A 240 0.86 -12.74 -12.02
C LEU A 240 2.32 -12.82 -12.50
N ARG A 241 3.04 -13.88 -12.18
CA ARG A 241 4.37 -14.11 -12.75
C ARG A 241 4.27 -14.52 -14.22
N ALA A 242 5.11 -13.95 -15.08
CA ALA A 242 5.30 -14.41 -16.44
C ALA A 242 6.05 -15.74 -16.40
N ARG A 243 5.56 -16.74 -17.16
CA ARG A 243 6.29 -17.99 -17.36
C ARG A 243 7.53 -17.71 -18.22
N SER A 244 8.67 -18.29 -17.84
CA SER A 244 9.92 -18.12 -18.60
C SER A 244 9.72 -18.53 -20.06
N SER A 245 10.11 -17.66 -20.99
CA SER A 245 10.09 -17.95 -22.43
C SER A 245 11.03 -19.09 -22.82
N THR A 246 11.97 -19.50 -21.96
CA THR A 246 12.81 -20.68 -22.20
C THR A 246 12.03 -21.99 -22.27
N ALA A 247 10.79 -22.05 -21.78
CA ALA A 247 9.94 -23.24 -21.93
C ALA A 247 9.39 -23.44 -23.37
N LEU A 248 9.46 -22.43 -24.23
CA LEU A 248 9.01 -22.51 -25.63
C LEU A 248 10.15 -22.82 -26.62
N CYS A 249 11.40 -22.88 -26.18
CA CYS A 249 12.57 -23.05 -27.06
C CYS A 249 13.07 -24.50 -27.22
N VAL A 250 12.37 -25.51 -26.69
CA VAL A 250 12.81 -26.92 -26.82
C VAL A 250 12.20 -27.64 -28.03
N LYS A 251 11.34 -26.98 -28.84
CA LYS A 251 10.65 -27.67 -29.96
C LYS A 251 11.14 -27.35 -31.38
N PHE A 252 12.19 -26.55 -31.58
CA PHE A 252 12.66 -26.20 -32.94
C PHE A 252 14.17 -26.21 -33.12
N ALA A 253 14.90 -27.08 -32.43
CA ALA A 253 16.33 -27.28 -32.66
C ALA A 253 16.64 -28.77 -32.87
N SER A 254 16.15 -29.34 -33.97
CA SER A 254 16.61 -30.64 -34.48
C SER A 254 16.31 -30.71 -35.98
N CYS A 255 17.08 -29.98 -36.79
CA CYS A 255 17.31 -30.25 -38.21
C CYS A 255 18.31 -29.20 -38.76
N CYS A 256 19.59 -29.35 -38.44
CA CYS A 256 20.71 -28.79 -39.20
C CYS A 256 21.97 -29.59 -38.86
N SER A 257 22.09 -30.81 -39.41
CA SER A 257 23.36 -31.50 -39.57
C SER A 257 24.02 -30.98 -40.84
N TRP A 258 25.16 -30.29 -40.71
CA TRP A 258 26.06 -29.97 -41.82
C TRP A 258 27.22 -30.97 -41.87
N PRO A 259 27.68 -31.38 -43.06
CA PRO A 259 28.67 -32.44 -43.21
C PRO A 259 30.10 -31.91 -43.16
N TYR A 260 30.99 -32.71 -42.59
CA TYR A 260 32.37 -32.89 -43.05
C TYR A 260 32.64 -34.39 -43.11
#